data_AF-A0A1C6F5Z9-F1
#
_entry.id   AF-A0A1C6F5Z9-F1
#
_cell.length_a   1.000
_cell.length_b   1.000
_cell.length_c   1.000
_cell.angle_alpha   90.00
_cell.angle_beta   90.00
_cell.angle_gamma   90.00
#
_symmetry.space_group_name_H-M   'P 1'
#
loop_
_entity.id
_entity.type
_entity.pdbx_description
1 polymer ?
#
loop_
_entity_poly.entity_id
_entity_poly.type
_entity_poly.pdbx_seq_one_letter_code
_entity_poly.pdbx_strand_id
1 'polypeptide(L)'
;MSRIYFLSKIKDYFKDKGYKLRENILLLIDEIDLYLHPAWQQKIITTLINELNECFPDNVFQIVFSTHSPIVLSDMPTQNCIFLKKDHTGIIMKKEVKQTFGCNIFNLYKDAFFLENGNTFGEYSRTFINNIAKEIKTGKFDDKENINRLIDLIGEPIIQNHLRKLINEPKKNKLDSSQNEEMIRFLEKQKREIENKINELKKQ
;
A
#
# COMPACT_ATOMS: atom_id res chain seq x y z
N MET A 1 -33.07 2.66 9.37
CA MET A 1 -32.45 2.75 10.72
C MET A 1 -31.33 1.73 10.80
N SER A 2 -30.17 2.10 11.36
CA SER A 2 -29.08 1.14 11.64
C SER A 2 -29.58 0.06 12.59
N ARG A 3 -29.30 -1.22 12.28
CA ARG A 3 -29.65 -2.36 13.15
C ARG A 3 -28.98 -2.26 14.52
N ILE A 4 -27.79 -1.67 14.57
CA ILE A 4 -27.04 -1.43 15.81
C ILE A 4 -27.79 -0.42 16.69
N TYR A 5 -28.25 0.68 16.10
CA TYR A 5 -29.04 1.68 16.84
C TYR A 5 -30.40 1.13 17.30
N PHE A 6 -31.03 0.28 16.49
CA PHE A 6 -32.25 -0.40 16.93
C PHE A 6 -31.97 -1.33 18.12
N LEU A 7 -30.83 -2.04 18.10
CA LEU A 7 -30.43 -2.93 19.17
C LEU A 7 -30.15 -2.17 20.48
N SER A 8 -29.55 -0.99 20.44
CA SER A 8 -29.32 -0.18 21.65
C SER A 8 -30.62 0.23 22.33
N LYS A 9 -31.67 0.48 21.53
CA LYS A 9 -33.01 0.84 22.02
C LYS A 9 -33.94 -0.35 22.26
N ILE A 10 -33.47 -1.59 22.06
CA ILE A 10 -34.37 -2.75 22.10
C ILE A 10 -35.04 -2.94 23.47
N LYS A 11 -34.34 -2.57 24.55
CA LYS A 11 -34.88 -2.59 25.92
C LYS A 11 -36.06 -1.64 26.09
N ASP A 12 -36.06 -0.49 25.41
CA ASP A 12 -37.13 0.48 25.48
C ASP A 12 -38.39 0.02 24.75
N TYR A 13 -38.23 -0.72 23.65
CA TYR A 13 -39.34 -1.27 22.87
C TYR A 13 -39.95 -2.54 23.49
N PHE A 14 -39.17 -3.32 24.24
CA PHE A 14 -39.60 -4.61 24.82
C PHE A 14 -39.57 -4.62 26.36
N LYS A 15 -39.90 -3.48 26.99
CA LYS A 15 -39.93 -3.33 28.46
C LYS A 15 -40.71 -4.45 29.16
N ASP A 16 -41.83 -4.87 28.58
CA ASP A 16 -42.75 -5.83 29.19
C ASP A 16 -42.25 -7.30 29.14
N LYS A 17 -41.20 -7.59 28.37
CA LYS A 17 -40.65 -8.96 28.21
C LYS A 17 -39.38 -9.22 29.00
N GLY A 18 -38.91 -8.26 29.81
CA GLY A 18 -37.70 -8.43 30.62
C GLY A 18 -36.42 -8.67 29.81
N TYR A 19 -36.42 -8.27 28.52
CA TYR A 19 -35.30 -8.55 27.62
C TYR A 19 -34.07 -7.74 28.04
N LYS A 20 -33.01 -8.43 28.47
CA LYS A 20 -31.70 -7.84 28.72
C LYS A 20 -30.71 -8.30 27.66
N LEU A 21 -30.08 -7.33 27.01
CA LEU A 21 -28.92 -7.58 26.16
C LEU A 21 -27.80 -8.20 27.01
N ARG A 22 -27.12 -9.21 26.47
CA ARG A 22 -25.97 -9.82 27.13
C ARG A 22 -24.83 -8.82 27.24
N GLU A 23 -24.05 -8.90 28.33
CA GLU A 23 -22.89 -8.03 28.56
C GLU A 23 -21.85 -8.19 27.44
N ASN A 24 -21.50 -9.42 27.08
CA ASN A 24 -20.53 -9.71 26.02
C ASN A 24 -21.22 -9.88 24.66
N ILE A 25 -20.73 -9.16 23.64
CA ILE A 25 -21.27 -9.16 22.28
C ILE A 25 -20.15 -9.43 21.27
N LEU A 26 -20.35 -10.41 20.40
CA LEU A 26 -19.50 -10.65 19.23
C LEU A 26 -20.10 -9.92 18.03
N LEU A 27 -19.37 -8.95 17.49
CA LEU A 27 -19.74 -8.19 16.31
C LEU A 27 -18.92 -8.69 15.11
N LEU A 28 -19.61 -9.28 14.13
CA LEU A 28 -19.02 -9.75 12.89
C LEU A 28 -19.40 -8.80 11.75
N ILE A 29 -18.40 -8.25 11.06
CA ILE A 29 -18.61 -7.32 9.93
C ILE A 29 -17.85 -7.84 8.72
N ASP A 30 -18.56 -8.16 7.66
CA ASP A 30 -17.92 -8.46 6.38
C ASP A 30 -17.71 -7.15 5.60
N GLU A 31 -16.53 -6.99 5.02
CA GLU A 31 -16.10 -5.86 4.19
C GLU A 31 -16.47 -4.51 4.82
N ILE A 32 -15.90 -4.20 5.99
CA ILE A 32 -16.20 -2.95 6.74
C ILE A 32 -15.96 -1.67 5.92
N ASP A 33 -15.10 -1.75 4.90
CA ASP A 33 -14.70 -0.66 4.02
C ASP A 33 -15.50 -0.58 2.71
N LEU A 34 -16.46 -1.48 2.50
CA LEU A 34 -17.24 -1.59 1.26
C LEU A 34 -18.02 -0.29 0.97
N TYR A 35 -17.88 0.21 -0.26
CA TYR A 35 -18.46 1.47 -0.75
C TYR A 35 -18.05 2.74 0.00
N LEU A 36 -17.12 2.67 0.96
CA LEU A 36 -16.65 3.86 1.66
C LEU A 36 -15.59 4.59 0.83
N HIS A 37 -15.71 5.92 0.79
CA HIS A 37 -14.64 6.76 0.28
C HIS A 37 -13.37 6.58 1.16
N PRO A 38 -12.15 6.62 0.60
CA PRO A 38 -10.90 6.46 1.37
C PRO A 38 -10.80 7.35 2.62
N ALA A 39 -11.28 8.59 2.54
CA ALA A 39 -11.31 9.52 3.67
C ALA A 39 -12.22 9.06 4.83
N TRP A 40 -13.25 8.25 4.54
CA TRP A 40 -14.13 7.66 5.56
C TRP A 40 -13.56 6.35 6.08
N GLN A 41 -12.88 5.57 5.23
CA GLN A 41 -12.13 4.39 5.68
C GLN A 41 -11.09 4.74 6.76
N GLN A 42 -10.44 5.92 6.65
CA GLN A 42 -9.52 6.43 7.69
C GLN A 42 -10.18 6.68 9.05
N LYS A 43 -11.50 6.86 9.09
CA LYS A 43 -12.24 7.22 10.31
C LYS A 43 -13.10 6.08 10.83
N ILE A 44 -13.29 5.02 10.05
CA ILE A 44 -14.33 4.02 10.28
C ILE A 44 -14.17 3.31 11.62
N ILE A 45 -12.93 2.97 12.01
CA ILE A 45 -12.64 2.28 13.27
C ILE A 45 -12.94 3.21 14.46
N THR A 46 -12.44 4.44 14.42
CA THR A 46 -12.68 5.44 15.47
C THR A 46 -14.17 5.73 15.61
N THR A 47 -14.89 5.93 14.49
CA THR A 47 -16.33 6.14 14.50
C THR A 47 -17.07 4.93 15.08
N LEU A 48 -16.73 3.71 14.65
CA LEU A 48 -17.36 2.49 15.16
C LEU A 48 -17.18 2.35 16.68
N ILE A 49 -15.96 2.54 17.19
CA ILE A 49 -15.67 2.43 18.62
C ILE A 49 -16.46 3.46 19.42
N ASN A 50 -16.49 4.73 18.96
CA ASN A 50 -17.21 5.79 19.63
C ASN A 50 -18.72 5.50 19.69
N GLU A 51 -19.32 5.10 18.57
CA GLU A 51 -20.74 4.77 18.49
C GLU A 51 -21.11 3.58 19.39
N LEU A 52 -20.26 2.55 19.46
CA LEU A 52 -20.49 1.40 20.33
C LEU A 52 -20.42 1.80 21.80
N ASN A 53 -19.43 2.60 22.20
CA ASN A 53 -19.28 3.07 23.58
C ASN A 53 -20.44 3.98 24.01
N GLU A 54 -20.97 4.82 23.10
CA GLU A 54 -22.11 5.70 23.39
C GLU A 54 -23.42 4.92 23.48
N CYS A 55 -23.67 4.01 22.54
CA CYS A 55 -24.92 3.26 22.48
C CYS A 55 -25.02 2.11 23.48
N PHE A 56 -23.88 1.55 23.92
CA PHE A 56 -23.80 0.33 24.71
C PHE A 56 -22.74 0.42 25.82
N PRO A 57 -22.87 1.36 26.78
CA PRO A 57 -21.84 1.65 27.78
C PRO A 57 -21.54 0.48 28.72
N ASP A 58 -22.52 -0.40 28.95
CA ASP A 58 -22.40 -1.55 29.85
C ASP A 58 -22.00 -2.86 29.12
N ASN A 59 -21.71 -2.79 27.81
CA ASN A 59 -21.43 -3.97 27.00
C ASN A 59 -19.97 -4.03 26.55
N VAL A 60 -19.44 -5.25 26.49
CA VAL A 60 -18.09 -5.53 25.99
C VAL A 60 -18.20 -6.13 24.61
N PHE A 61 -17.58 -5.47 23.62
CA PHE A 61 -17.58 -5.91 22.23
C PHE A 61 -16.27 -6.61 21.85
N GLN A 62 -16.39 -7.82 21.31
CA GLN A 62 -15.35 -8.40 20.47
C GLN A 62 -15.74 -8.15 19.02
N ILE A 63 -14.89 -7.43 18.28
CA ILE A 63 -15.14 -7.10 16.88
C ILE A 63 -14.23 -7.95 16.00
N VAL A 64 -14.82 -8.66 15.05
CA VAL A 64 -14.09 -9.37 13.99
C VAL A 64 -14.63 -8.85 12.67
N PHE A 65 -13.73 -8.34 11.83
CA PHE A 65 -14.13 -7.83 10.53
C PHE A 65 -13.16 -8.26 9.43
N SER A 66 -13.67 -8.32 8.21
CA SER A 66 -12.85 -8.45 7.01
C SER A 66 -12.71 -7.09 6.33
N THR A 67 -11.58 -6.89 5.64
CA THR A 67 -11.32 -5.66 4.91
C THR A 67 -10.42 -5.93 3.72
N HIS A 68 -10.71 -5.25 2.61
CA HIS A 68 -9.83 -5.17 1.45
C HIS A 68 -9.02 -3.86 1.41
N SER A 69 -9.20 -3.00 2.41
CA SER A 69 -8.55 -1.69 2.47
C SER A 69 -7.33 -1.69 3.39
N PRO A 70 -6.12 -1.38 2.86
CA PRO A 70 -4.94 -1.14 3.70
C PRO A 70 -5.05 0.11 4.56
N ILE A 71 -5.99 1.00 4.25
CA ILE A 71 -6.26 2.18 5.07
C ILE A 71 -6.82 1.76 6.42
N VAL A 72 -7.77 0.82 6.42
CA VAL A 72 -8.31 0.28 7.68
C VAL A 72 -7.25 -0.54 8.41
N LEU A 73 -6.42 -1.27 7.67
CA LEU A 73 -5.31 -2.04 8.23
C LEU A 73 -4.28 -1.18 8.97
N SER A 74 -4.08 0.10 8.59
CA SER A 74 -3.12 0.98 9.28
C SER A 74 -3.51 1.30 10.72
N ASP A 75 -4.78 1.14 11.08
CA ASP A 75 -5.26 1.36 12.45
C ASP A 75 -5.15 0.09 13.32
N MET A 76 -4.72 -1.03 12.74
CA MET A 76 -4.66 -2.32 13.44
C MET A 76 -3.21 -2.75 13.69
N PRO A 77 -2.87 -3.24 14.90
CA PRO A 77 -1.61 -3.91 15.13
C PRO A 77 -1.61 -5.29 14.45
N THR A 78 -0.45 -5.72 13.96
CA THR A 78 -0.34 -6.96 13.15
C THR A 78 -0.81 -8.21 13.90
N GLN A 79 -0.63 -8.23 15.22
CA GLN A 79 -1.09 -9.32 16.09
C GLN A 79 -2.62 -9.46 16.20
N ASN A 80 -3.37 -8.44 15.79
CA ASN A 80 -4.83 -8.50 15.66
C ASN A 80 -5.27 -8.75 14.20
N CYS A 81 -4.33 -9.01 13.28
CA CYS A 81 -4.59 -9.17 11.86
C CYS A 81 -4.33 -10.61 11.42
N ILE A 82 -5.26 -11.16 10.62
CA ILE A 82 -5.10 -12.45 9.97
C ILE A 82 -5.04 -12.23 8.45
N PHE A 83 -3.89 -12.51 7.85
CA PHE A 83 -3.68 -12.35 6.41
C PHE A 83 -3.93 -13.66 5.70
N LEU A 84 -4.95 -13.67 4.83
CA LEU A 84 -5.31 -14.82 4.03
C LEU A 84 -4.73 -14.65 2.62
N LYS A 85 -4.05 -15.69 2.13
CA LYS A 85 -3.55 -15.78 0.76
C LYS A 85 -4.10 -17.05 0.12
N LYS A 86 -4.52 -16.96 -1.13
CA LYS A 86 -4.85 -18.13 -1.94
C LYS A 86 -3.58 -18.69 -2.58
N ASP A 87 -3.33 -19.97 -2.38
CA ASP A 87 -2.26 -20.74 -3.02
C ASP A 87 -2.87 -21.81 -3.94
N HIS A 88 -2.04 -22.49 -4.72
CA HIS A 88 -2.45 -23.55 -5.65
C HIS A 88 -3.20 -24.71 -4.98
N THR A 89 -3.00 -24.92 -3.67
CA THR A 89 -3.56 -26.03 -2.90
C THR A 89 -4.67 -25.62 -1.91
N GLY A 90 -4.96 -24.32 -1.76
CA GLY A 90 -5.96 -23.85 -0.79
C GLY A 90 -5.73 -22.43 -0.27
N ILE A 91 -6.33 -22.09 0.86
CA ILE A 91 -6.13 -20.80 1.54
C ILE A 91 -5.09 -20.99 2.65
N ILE A 92 -4.04 -20.17 2.65
CA ILE A 92 -2.96 -20.19 3.64
C ILE A 92 -2.93 -18.88 4.42
N MET A 93 -2.48 -18.95 5.67
CA MET A 93 -2.22 -17.77 6.50
C MET A 93 -0.77 -17.29 6.30
N LYS A 94 -0.57 -16.00 6.07
CA LYS A 94 0.78 -15.42 6.02
C LYS A 94 1.33 -15.28 7.45
N LYS A 95 2.47 -15.92 7.70
CA LYS A 95 3.12 -15.93 9.03
C LYS A 95 4.00 -14.70 9.30
N GLU A 96 4.55 -14.07 8.26
CA GLU A 96 5.45 -12.93 8.40
C GLU A 96 4.87 -11.69 7.74
N VAL A 97 4.37 -10.78 8.55
CA VAL A 97 3.92 -9.44 8.12
C VAL A 97 4.59 -8.41 9.01
N LYS A 98 5.06 -7.32 8.41
CA LYS A 98 5.60 -6.19 9.16
C LYS A 98 4.51 -5.55 10.03
N GLN A 99 4.93 -4.70 10.97
CA GLN A 99 4.00 -3.93 11.78
C GLN A 99 3.10 -3.06 10.91
N THR A 100 1.79 -3.19 11.11
CA THR A 100 0.78 -2.49 10.30
C THR A 100 0.30 -1.20 10.94
N PHE A 101 0.31 -1.12 12.27
CA PHE A 101 -0.17 0.04 13.01
C PHE A 101 0.64 1.30 12.70
N GLY A 102 -0.04 2.36 12.26
CA GLY A 102 0.58 3.63 11.86
C GLY A 102 1.52 3.53 10.65
N CYS A 103 1.51 2.41 9.94
CA CYS A 103 2.37 2.20 8.79
C CYS A 103 1.88 3.03 7.58
N ASN A 104 2.82 3.43 6.73
CA ASN A 104 2.48 4.12 5.48
C ASN A 104 1.58 3.22 4.62
N ILE A 105 0.43 3.75 4.19
CA ILE A 105 -0.58 3.05 3.38
C ILE A 105 0.04 2.40 2.13
N PHE A 106 1.01 3.07 1.49
CA PHE A 106 1.71 2.52 0.32
C PHE A 106 2.52 1.26 0.66
N ASN A 107 3.21 1.26 1.80
CA ASN A 107 3.95 0.09 2.27
C ASN A 107 2.99 -1.05 2.64
N LEU A 108 1.83 -0.74 3.21
CA LEU A 108 0.79 -1.73 3.49
C LEU A 108 0.23 -2.33 2.20
N TYR A 109 -0.06 -1.51 1.19
CA TYR A 109 -0.47 -2.00 -0.14
C TYR A 109 0.56 -2.97 -0.72
N LYS A 110 1.84 -2.64 -0.63
CA LYS A 110 2.92 -3.48 -1.16
C LYS A 110 3.10 -4.79 -0.37
N ASP A 111 3.20 -4.69 0.96
CA ASP A 111 3.66 -5.79 1.81
C ASP A 111 2.49 -6.67 2.31
N ALA A 112 1.32 -6.07 2.58
CA ALA A 112 0.16 -6.76 3.15
C ALA A 112 -0.83 -7.26 2.09
N PHE A 113 -0.99 -6.54 0.96
CA PHE A 113 -1.94 -6.88 -0.10
C PHE A 113 -1.33 -7.65 -1.29
N PHE A 114 -0.12 -8.18 -1.13
CA PHE A 114 0.47 -9.14 -2.05
C PHE A 114 0.53 -8.66 -3.51
N LEU A 115 0.89 -7.39 -3.75
CA LEU A 115 1.16 -6.93 -5.11
C LEU A 115 2.35 -7.72 -5.68
N GLU A 116 2.04 -8.77 -6.46
CA GLU A 116 3.02 -9.68 -7.01
C GLU A 116 4.04 -8.90 -7.86
N ASN A 117 5.30 -9.26 -7.72
CA ASN A 117 6.45 -8.67 -8.43
C ASN A 117 6.82 -7.22 -8.06
N GLY A 118 6.26 -6.67 -6.98
CA GLY A 118 6.57 -5.29 -6.56
C GLY A 118 6.11 -4.24 -7.57
N ASN A 119 5.15 -4.59 -8.43
CA ASN A 119 4.59 -3.70 -9.42
C ASN A 119 3.72 -2.66 -8.71
N THR A 120 4.15 -1.41 -8.78
CA THR A 120 3.42 -0.24 -8.24
C THR A 120 2.55 0.44 -9.30
N PHE A 121 2.52 -0.11 -10.51
CA PHE A 121 1.80 0.44 -11.66
C PHE A 121 0.84 -0.60 -12.22
N GLY A 122 -0.23 -0.13 -12.85
CA GLY A 122 -1.13 -0.99 -13.63
C GLY A 122 -0.39 -1.67 -14.78
N GLU A 123 -0.79 -2.90 -15.10
CA GLU A 123 -0.15 -3.73 -16.14
C GLU A 123 -0.17 -3.05 -17.52
N TYR A 124 -1.25 -2.31 -17.82
CA TYR A 124 -1.36 -1.52 -19.04
C TYR A 124 -0.30 -0.41 -19.11
N SER A 125 -0.17 0.40 -18.05
CA SER A 125 0.82 1.47 -17.97
C SER A 125 2.25 0.91 -18.07
N ARG A 126 2.51 -0.25 -17.46
CA ARG A 126 3.81 -0.94 -17.58
C ARG A 126 4.10 -1.34 -19.03
N THR A 127 3.12 -1.96 -19.70
CA THR A 127 3.25 -2.38 -21.09
C THR A 127 3.48 -1.17 -22.00
N PHE A 128 2.73 -0.10 -21.79
CA PHE A 128 2.88 1.18 -22.50
C PHE A 128 4.28 1.78 -22.35
N ILE A 129 4.78 1.91 -21.12
CA ILE A 129 6.13 2.43 -20.84
C ILE A 129 7.21 1.55 -21.49
N ASN A 130 7.07 0.21 -21.39
CA ASN A 130 8.01 -0.73 -21.98
C ASN A 130 8.02 -0.66 -23.52
N ASN A 131 6.87 -0.42 -24.15
CA ASN A 131 6.77 -0.27 -25.60
C ASN A 131 7.47 1.01 -26.05
N ILE A 132 7.21 2.15 -25.38
CA ILE A 132 7.93 3.42 -25.64
C ILE A 132 9.44 3.22 -25.49
N ALA A 133 9.89 2.57 -24.41
CA ALA A 133 11.31 2.30 -24.19
C ALA A 133 11.92 1.42 -25.29
N LYS A 134 11.16 0.46 -25.84
CA LYS A 134 11.60 -0.36 -26.98
C LYS A 134 11.66 0.43 -28.29
N GLU A 135 10.70 1.29 -28.57
CA GLU A 135 10.69 2.14 -29.76
C GLU A 135 11.87 3.12 -29.77
N ILE A 136 12.15 3.75 -28.62
CA ILE A 136 13.31 4.62 -28.42
C ILE A 136 14.61 3.84 -28.66
N LYS A 137 14.75 2.63 -28.08
CA LYS A 137 15.94 1.79 -28.24
C LYS A 137 16.15 1.28 -29.66
N THR A 138 15.07 0.87 -30.34
CA THR A 138 15.13 0.36 -31.72
C THR A 138 15.28 1.49 -32.75
N GLY A 139 15.08 2.74 -32.34
CA GLY A 139 15.15 3.91 -33.22
C GLY A 139 14.04 3.96 -34.25
N LYS A 140 12.97 3.16 -34.06
CA LYS A 140 11.78 3.15 -34.90
C LYS A 140 10.75 4.14 -34.37
N PHE A 141 11.14 5.41 -34.33
CA PHE A 141 10.21 6.48 -34.00
C PHE A 141 10.18 7.49 -35.14
N ASP A 142 8.99 7.63 -35.75
CA ASP A 142 8.79 8.50 -36.91
C ASP A 142 8.84 9.98 -36.51
N ASP A 143 8.45 10.31 -35.28
CA ASP A 143 8.37 11.68 -34.79
C ASP A 143 8.73 11.80 -33.30
N LYS A 144 9.77 12.60 -33.01
CA LYS A 144 10.19 12.92 -31.63
C LYS A 144 9.10 13.67 -30.86
N GLU A 145 8.29 14.47 -31.55
CA GLU A 145 7.24 15.25 -30.91
C GLU A 145 6.13 14.34 -30.37
N ASN A 146 5.73 13.33 -31.17
CA ASN A 146 4.76 12.33 -30.75
C ASN A 146 5.23 11.51 -29.54
N ILE A 147 6.49 11.06 -29.51
CA ILE A 147 7.02 10.33 -28.34
C ILE A 147 7.06 11.21 -27.10
N ASN A 148 7.45 12.49 -27.23
CA ASN A 148 7.45 13.40 -26.09
C ASN A 148 6.05 13.57 -25.50
N ARG A 149 5.01 13.69 -26.34
CA ARG A 149 3.61 13.73 -25.88
C ARG A 149 3.21 12.46 -25.15
N LEU A 150 3.64 11.29 -25.62
CA LEU A 150 3.37 10.01 -24.94
C LEU A 150 4.09 9.92 -23.59
N ILE A 151 5.29 10.46 -23.48
CA ILE A 151 6.03 10.54 -22.21
C ILE A 151 5.33 11.48 -21.22
N ASP A 152 4.75 12.58 -21.70
CA ASP A 152 4.03 13.54 -20.86
C ASP A 152 2.78 12.94 -20.18
N LEU A 153 2.24 11.85 -20.71
CA LEU A 153 1.16 11.10 -20.06
C LEU A 153 1.61 10.32 -18.81
N ILE A 154 2.91 10.06 -18.66
CA ILE A 154 3.45 9.28 -17.54
C ILE A 154 3.55 10.18 -16.31
N GLY A 155 2.75 9.93 -15.28
CA GLY A 155 2.73 10.76 -14.06
C GLY A 155 3.95 10.66 -13.15
N GLU A 156 4.90 9.75 -13.41
CA GLU A 156 6.11 9.53 -12.60
C GLU A 156 7.31 10.30 -13.19
N PRO A 157 7.78 11.39 -12.55
CA PRO A 157 8.83 12.26 -13.12
C PRO A 157 10.15 11.54 -13.34
N ILE A 158 10.49 10.57 -12.49
CA ILE A 158 11.73 9.79 -12.62
C ILE A 158 11.72 8.99 -13.93
N ILE A 159 10.58 8.38 -14.26
CA ILE A 159 10.42 7.61 -15.50
C ILE A 159 10.44 8.54 -16.71
N GLN A 160 9.74 9.68 -16.65
CA GLN A 160 9.77 10.69 -17.72
C GLN A 160 11.20 11.16 -18.01
N ASN A 161 11.93 11.55 -16.96
CA ASN A 161 13.31 12.02 -17.08
C ASN A 161 14.24 10.94 -17.65
N HIS A 162 14.05 9.68 -17.27
CA HIS A 162 14.83 8.58 -17.80
C HIS A 162 14.55 8.34 -19.30
N LEU A 163 13.28 8.33 -19.72
CA LEU A 163 12.91 8.16 -21.14
C LEU A 163 13.39 9.34 -22.00
N ARG A 164 13.27 10.56 -21.50
CA ARG A 164 13.79 11.77 -22.19
C ARG A 164 15.30 11.73 -22.34
N LYS A 165 16.04 11.25 -21.32
CA LYS A 165 17.48 11.00 -21.44
C LYS A 165 17.78 10.00 -22.55
N LEU A 166 17.04 8.89 -22.64
CA LEU A 166 17.24 7.88 -23.68
C LEU A 166 16.97 8.41 -25.11
N ILE A 167 16.11 9.43 -25.27
CA ILE A 167 15.84 10.10 -26.56
C ILE A 167 16.95 11.08 -26.92
N ASN A 168 17.45 11.83 -25.93
CA ASN A 168 18.42 12.89 -26.10
C ASN A 168 19.87 12.39 -26.12
N GLU A 169 20.13 11.19 -25.57
CA GLU A 169 21.41 10.53 -25.76
C GLU A 169 21.52 10.11 -27.24
N PRO A 170 22.46 10.70 -28.02
CA PRO A 170 22.76 10.16 -29.34
C PRO A 170 23.18 8.71 -29.15
N LYS A 171 22.79 7.81 -30.08
CA LYS A 171 23.26 6.42 -30.11
C LYS A 171 24.72 6.40 -29.70
N LYS A 172 25.03 5.93 -28.49
CA LYS A 172 26.40 5.84 -27.97
C LYS A 172 27.15 4.84 -28.87
N ASN A 173 27.65 5.32 -30.00
CA ASN A 173 28.82 4.75 -30.64
C ASN A 173 29.93 4.86 -29.60
N LYS A 174 30.28 3.72 -28.98
CA LYS A 174 31.42 3.47 -28.08
C LYS A 174 31.68 4.54 -27.00
N LEU A 175 31.33 4.17 -25.77
CA LEU A 175 32.00 4.54 -24.52
C LEU A 175 32.58 5.97 -24.42
N ASP A 176 31.82 6.87 -23.81
CA ASP A 176 32.36 8.09 -23.23
C ASP A 176 33.09 7.72 -21.92
N SER A 177 34.39 7.44 -22.02
CA SER A 177 35.24 6.99 -20.90
C SER A 177 35.27 7.99 -19.73
N SER A 178 35.06 9.27 -20.03
CA SER A 178 35.05 10.37 -19.06
C SER A 178 33.94 10.21 -18.00
N GLN A 179 32.70 9.91 -18.43
CA GLN A 179 31.56 9.76 -17.52
C GLN A 179 31.67 8.53 -16.62
N ASN A 180 32.23 7.44 -17.16
CA ASN A 180 32.45 6.22 -16.40
C ASN A 180 33.54 6.42 -15.34
N GLU A 181 34.61 7.16 -15.66
CA GLU A 181 35.67 7.48 -14.70
C GLU A 181 35.19 8.41 -13.59
N GLU A 182 34.32 9.38 -13.88
CA GLU A 182 33.70 10.23 -12.86
C GLU A 182 32.78 9.42 -11.93
N MET A 183 31.95 8.54 -12.52
CA MET A 183 31.05 7.68 -11.74
C MET A 183 31.83 6.68 -10.87
N ILE A 184 32.91 6.09 -11.40
CA ILE A 184 33.81 5.21 -10.63
C ILE A 184 34.44 5.97 -9.46
N ARG A 185 34.97 7.18 -9.68
CA ARG A 185 35.54 8.01 -8.61
C ARG A 185 34.53 8.36 -7.53
N PHE A 186 33.29 8.66 -7.91
CA PHE A 186 32.22 8.93 -6.97
C PHE A 186 31.84 7.70 -6.13
N LEU A 187 31.73 6.53 -6.77
CA LEU A 187 31.44 5.27 -6.08
C LEU A 187 32.57 4.83 -5.13
N GLU A 188 33.83 5.01 -5.53
CA GLU A 188 34.99 4.74 -4.68
C GLU A 188 35.02 5.64 -3.44
N LYS A 189 34.62 6.91 -3.57
CA LYS A 189 34.51 7.83 -2.43
C LYS A 189 33.46 7.37 -1.43
N GLN A 190 32.25 7.01 -1.91
CA GLN A 190 31.21 6.49 -1.02
C GLN A 190 31.61 5.19 -0.33
N LYS A 191 32.31 4.29 -1.05
CA LYS A 191 32.83 3.05 -0.46
C LYS A 191 33.77 3.33 0.72
N ARG A 192 34.68 4.29 0.58
CA ARG A 192 35.58 4.70 1.68
C ARG A 192 34.83 5.27 2.87
N GLU A 193 33.83 6.11 2.63
CA GLU A 193 33.01 6.69 3.71
C GLU A 193 32.26 5.60 4.49
N ILE A 194 31.69 4.62 3.78
CA ILE A 194 30.99 3.48 4.38
C ILE A 194 31.97 2.59 5.16
N GLU A 195 33.14 2.28 4.60
CA GLU A 195 34.17 1.48 5.28
C GLU A 195 34.68 2.16 6.56
N ASN A 196 34.87 3.48 6.54
CA ASN A 196 35.24 4.24 7.73
C ASN A 196 34.16 4.14 8.81
N LYS A 197 32.89 4.28 8.42
CA LYS A 197 31.75 4.18 9.34
C LYS A 197 31.61 2.77 9.93
N ILE A 198 31.85 1.74 9.13
CA ILE A 198 31.89 0.34 9.59
C ILE A 198 33.04 0.14 10.59
N ASN A 199 34.21 0.73 10.35
CA ASN A 199 35.36 0.61 11.25
C ASN A 199 35.19 1.40 12.56
N GLU A 200 34.50 2.54 12.54
CA GLU A 200 34.09 3.24 13.76
C GLU A 200 33.14 2.38 14.60
N LEU A 201 32.16 1.74 13.97
CA LEU A 201 31.20 0.86 14.64
C LEU A 201 31.83 -0.44 15.17
N LYS A 202 32.92 -0.93 14.56
CA LYS A 202 33.67 -2.11 15.05
C LYS A 202 34.62 -1.82 16.21
N LYS A 203 34.91 -0.53 16.49
CA LYS A 203 35.78 -0.08 17.59
C LYS A 203 35.00 0.30 18.85
N GLN A 204 33.68 0.32 18.78
CA GLN A 204 32.76 0.31 19.93
C GLN A 204 32.55 -1.13 20.41
#